data_AF-A0AAN7UFW2-F1
#
_entry.id   AF-A0AAN7UFW2-F1
#
_cell.length_a   1.000
_cell.length_b   1.000
_cell.length_c   1.000
_cell.angle_alpha   90.00
_cell.angle_beta   90.00
_cell.angle_gamma   90.00
#
_symmetry.space_group_name_H-M   'P 1'
#
loop_
_entity.id
_entity.type
_entity.pdbx_description
1 polymer ?
#
loop_
_entity_poly.entity_id
_entity_poly.type
_entity_poly.pdbx_seq_one_letter_code
_entity_poly.pdbx_strand_id
1 'polypeptide(L)' 'MSKIISKKLLGSVLTSTGKSVSISAATRTTNGVRTDAAAESMKEALEAAIEKNERVIPQGTAEICTR' A
#
# COMPACT_ATOMS: atom_id res chain seq x y z
N MET A 1 -17.53 5.16 -5.52
CA MET A 1 -16.10 5.12 -5.14
C MET A 1 -15.99 5.33 -3.63
N SER A 2 -15.40 4.39 -2.90
CA SER A 2 -15.13 4.54 -1.46
C SER A 2 -13.96 5.48 -1.23
N LYS A 3 -14.13 6.51 -0.39
CA LYS A 3 -13.02 7.41 -0.02
C LYS A 3 -12.25 6.82 1.15
N ILE A 4 -10.93 6.89 1.11
CA ILE A 4 -10.05 6.52 2.23
C ILE A 4 -10.09 7.66 3.25
N ILE A 5 -10.54 7.34 4.46
CA ILE A 5 -10.63 8.27 5.59
C ILE A 5 -9.39 8.12 6.47
N SER A 6 -8.94 6.87 6.68
CA SER A 6 -7.72 6.57 7.43
C SER A 6 -6.98 5.39 6.79
N LYS A 7 -5.67 5.43 6.90
CA LYS A 7 -4.75 4.41 6.39
C LYS A 7 -3.67 4.14 7.43
N LYS A 8 -3.17 2.91 7.44
CA LYS A 8 -2.05 2.48 8.27
C LYS A 8 -0.83 2.30 7.38
N LEU A 9 0.29 2.87 7.80
CA LEU A 9 1.59 2.61 7.18
C LEU A 9 2.03 1.19 7.54
N LEU A 10 2.30 0.36 6.55
CA LEU A 10 2.70 -1.03 6.71
C LEU A 10 4.23 -1.20 6.61
N GLY A 11 4.89 -0.28 5.90
CA GLY A 11 6.33 -0.27 5.73
C GLY A 11 6.74 0.51 4.50
N SER A 12 7.94 0.22 4.01
CA SER A 12 8.50 0.79 2.78
C SER A 12 9.26 -0.29 2.03
N VAL A 13 9.15 -0.29 0.71
CA VAL A 13 9.90 -1.19 -0.18
C VAL A 13 10.86 -0.37 -1.04
N LEU A 14 12.07 -0.89 -1.18
CA LEU A 14 13.05 -0.33 -2.11
C LEU A 14 12.79 -0.92 -3.50
N THR A 15 12.43 -0.07 -4.44
CA THR A 15 12.29 -0.43 -5.85
C THR A 15 13.66 -0.68 -6.46
N SER A 16 13.75 -1.50 -7.52
CA SER A 16 14.97 -1.72 -8.32
C SER A 16 15.58 -0.42 -8.87
N THR A 17 14.78 0.65 -8.98
CA THR A 17 15.25 2.00 -9.34
C THR A 17 15.96 2.75 -8.20
N GLY A 18 16.12 2.12 -7.03
CA GLY A 18 16.74 2.70 -5.84
C GLY A 18 15.84 3.69 -5.08
N LYS A 19 14.55 3.78 -5.44
CA LYS A 19 13.59 4.65 -4.75
C LYS A 19 12.82 3.88 -3.68
N SER A 20 12.71 4.47 -2.50
CA SER A 20 11.88 3.94 -1.41
C SER A 20 10.43 4.36 -1.63
N VAL A 21 9.54 3.39 -1.70
CA VAL A 21 8.09 3.59 -1.84
C VAL A 21 7.41 3.15 -0.56
N SER A 22 6.62 4.05 0.03
CA SER A 22 5.85 3.74 1.23
C SER A 22 4.65 2.85 0.90
N ILE A 23 4.38 1.87 1.75
CA ILE A 23 3.24 0.97 1.58
C ILE A 23 2.26 1.23 2.70
N SER A 24 0.99 1.43 2.35
CA SER A 24 -0.09 1.61 3.31
C SER A 24 -1.33 0.82 2.95
N ALA A 25 -2.20 0.61 3.92
CA ALA A 25 -3.52 0.01 3.73
C ALA A 25 -4.61 0.88 4.34
N ALA A 26 -5.71 1.04 3.62
CA ALA A 26 -6.88 1.74 4.12
C ALA A 26 -7.51 0.96 5.29
N THR A 27 -7.55 1.57 6.47
CA THR A 27 -8.21 1.02 7.67
C THR A 27 -9.62 1.57 7.82
N ARG A 28 -9.90 2.77 7.31
CA ARG A 28 -11.25 3.32 7.30
C ARG A 28 -11.56 3.89 5.94
N THR A 29 -12.66 3.44 5.36
CA THR A 29 -13.24 4.03 4.16
C THR A 29 -14.67 4.48 4.43
N THR A 30 -15.29 5.21 3.50
CA THR A 30 -16.71 5.59 3.59
C THR A 30 -17.65 4.39 3.66
N ASN A 31 -17.22 3.22 3.22
CA ASN A 31 -18.06 2.04 3.07
C ASN A 31 -17.81 0.99 4.15
N GLY A 32 -16.81 1.19 5.02
CA GLY A 32 -16.45 0.20 6.03
C GLY A 32 -15.14 0.48 6.74
N VAL A 33 -14.94 -0.26 7.82
CA VAL A 33 -13.75 -0.22 8.65
C VAL A 33 -13.07 -1.57 8.56
N ARG A 34 -11.77 -1.56 8.26
CA ARG A 34 -10.87 -2.70 8.32
C ARG A 34 -10.04 -2.58 9.60
N THR A 35 -9.92 -3.68 10.34
CA THR A 35 -9.07 -3.72 11.53
C THR A 35 -7.60 -3.61 11.14
N ASP A 36 -6.78 -3.10 12.06
CA ASP A 36 -5.34 -2.98 11.85
C ASP A 36 -4.68 -4.33 11.53
N ALA A 37 -5.07 -5.40 12.20
CA ALA A 37 -4.56 -6.74 11.92
C ALA A 37 -4.88 -7.20 10.49
N ALA A 38 -6.08 -6.88 9.99
CA ALA A 38 -6.47 -7.19 8.61
C ALA A 38 -5.78 -6.27 7.59
N ALA A 39 -5.35 -5.07 7.98
CA ALA A 39 -4.52 -4.21 7.15
C ALA A 39 -3.07 -4.72 7.09
N GLU A 40 -2.53 -5.19 8.22
CA GLU A 40 -1.18 -5.76 8.31
C GLU A 40 -1.03 -7.07 7.53
N SER A 41 -2.03 -7.93 7.53
CA SER A 41 -1.99 -9.16 6.73
C SER A 41 -1.91 -8.93 5.22
N MET A 42 -2.26 -7.73 4.74
CA MET A 42 -2.14 -7.36 3.32
C MET A 42 -0.71 -6.95 2.93
N LYS A 43 0.18 -6.72 3.89
CA LYS A 43 1.54 -6.23 3.66
C LYS A 43 2.31 -7.15 2.72
N GLU A 44 2.46 -8.43 3.07
CA GLU A 44 3.27 -9.39 2.31
C GLU A 44 2.77 -9.54 0.87
N ALA A 45 1.45 -9.61 0.69
CA ALA A 45 0.85 -9.70 -0.63
C ALA A 45 1.12 -8.44 -1.48
N LEU A 46 1.11 -7.27 -0.85
CA LEU A 46 1.36 -6.00 -1.52
C LEU A 46 2.84 -5.81 -1.87
N GLU A 47 3.75 -6.19 -0.97
CA GLU A 47 5.20 -6.21 -1.24
C GLU A 47 5.51 -7.12 -2.43
N ALA A 48 5.01 -8.35 -2.43
CA ALA A 48 5.18 -9.29 -3.54
C ALA A 48 4.56 -8.79 -4.86
N ALA A 49 3.44 -8.07 -4.78
CA ALA A 49 2.81 -7.47 -5.96
C ALA A 49 3.65 -6.32 -6.53
N ILE A 50 4.25 -5.49 -5.66
CA ILE A 50 5.13 -4.39 -6.05
C ILE A 50 6.37 -4.92 -6.76
N GLU A 51 7.03 -5.93 -6.20
CA GLU A 51 8.19 -6.57 -6.82
C GLU A 51 7.87 -7.13 -8.21
N LYS A 52 6.73 -7.80 -8.37
CA LYS A 52 6.31 -8.38 -9.66
C LYS A 52 5.88 -7.33 -10.68
N ASN A 53 5.37 -6.19 -10.24
CA ASN A 53 4.73 -5.18 -11.08
C ASN A 53 5.46 -3.84 -11.07
N GLU A 54 6.74 -3.82 -10.71
CA GLU A 54 7.49 -2.57 -10.53
C GLU A 54 7.45 -1.68 -11.79
N ARG A 55 7.39 -2.31 -12.98
CA ARG A 55 7.30 -1.63 -14.28
C ARG A 55 6.05 -0.79 -14.50
N VAL A 56 4.95 -1.08 -13.79
CA VAL A 56 3.70 -0.32 -13.91
C VAL A 56 3.55 0.74 -12.82
N ILE A 57 4.48 0.79 -11.86
CA ILE A 57 4.50 1.82 -10.84
C ILE A 57 5.04 3.11 -11.49
N PRO A 58 4.24 4.20 -11.54
CA PRO A 58 4.72 5.46 -12.12
C PRO A 58 5.97 5.95 -11.42
N GLN A 59 6.91 6.51 -12.20
CA GLN A 59 8.12 7.08 -11.63
C GLN A 59 7.77 8.22 -10.65
N GLY A 60 8.38 8.20 -9.48
CA GLY A 60 8.12 9.20 -8.43
C GLY A 60 6.92 8.90 -7.55
N THR A 61 6.35 7.69 -7.64
CA THR A 61 5.36 7.22 -6.66
C THR A 61 5.97 7.23 -5.26
N ALA A 62 5.44 8.08 -4.38
CA ALA A 62 5.87 8.15 -2.99
C ALA A 62 5.21 7.07 -2.11
N GLU A 63 3.99 6.66 -2.48
CA GLU A 63 3.19 5.74 -1.68
C GLU A 63 2.26 4.87 -2.54
N ILE A 64 2.16 3.59 -2.18
CA ILE A 64 1.18 2.64 -2.71
C ILE A 64 0.23 2.24 -1.60
N CYS A 65 -1.04 2.58 -1.77
CA CYS A 65 -2.09 2.31 -0.79
C CYS A 65 -3.05 1.25 -1.30
N THR A 66 -3.20 0.14 -0.57
CA THR A 66 -4.24 -0.85 -0.83
C THR A 66 -5.55 -0.48 -0.15
N ARG A 67 -6.67 -0.66 -0.84
CA ARG A 67 -8.03 -0.31 -0.37
C ARG A 67 -8.86 -1.53 -0.04
#